data_AF-A0A7J6HYC2-F1
#
_entry.id   AF-A0A7J6HYC2-F1
#
_cell.length_a   1.000
_cell.length_b   1.000
_cell.length_c   1.000
_cell.angle_alpha   90.00
_cell.angle_beta   90.00
_cell.angle_gamma   90.00
#
_symmetry.space_group_name_H-M   'P 1'
#
loop_
_entity.id
_entity.type
_entity.pdbx_description
1 polymer ?
#
loop_
_entity_poly.entity_id
_entity_poly.type
_entity_poly.pdbx_seq_one_letter_code
_entity_poly.pdbx_strand_id
1 'polypeptide(L)'
;MLVRVSGDNIMMSPPFIMSPEELEQLISIYGKALKATEERVKELKSQQKERETGPARGLGSPRLLGSWWRWSTEMGLLVWGFGVYGFLRHLRRKPLPFRLNERVSSSTAEVKQSKGYKGHGMLAPFTAGWQSTETEPLVIEKSEGSYVYDINGKKYLDALAGLWCTVLGGNEPRLVAAATEQMNTLPFYHSFWNRTTKPSLVYIADLAKELLEVFTARKMAKVFFTNSGSDANDTQVKLVCSSNLRFCILTDETEEEYSTRLANNLESLILNEGPDTIAAFIAEPVMGAGGVILPPKTYFEKVCIFSHGFTYSGHPVSCAVAIEVLKIFKERNLVEQVNNISPRFQDGLKAFSNSPIIGEIRGTGLVLGTEFTDNKSPNNPFPPEWGKFLLPFYLEQFASKVVLTNFQKFPGIGSYFGAECVKNGMFVRVSGDNVAMAPPFIISPEEVDEIIRIYGKALKSTEERVKELKSKQT
;
A
#
# COMPACT_ATOMS: atom_id res chain seq x y z
N MET A 1 -3.17 -27.68 12.28
CA MET A 1 -2.17 -27.94 11.22
C MET A 1 -2.72 -27.41 9.90
N LEU A 2 -2.15 -26.35 9.34
CA LEU A 2 -2.53 -25.81 8.03
C LEU A 2 -1.84 -26.65 6.95
N VAL A 3 -2.60 -27.52 6.29
CA VAL A 3 -2.14 -28.27 5.12
C VAL A 3 -2.60 -27.51 3.88
N ARG A 4 -1.66 -27.07 3.03
CA ARG A 4 -2.01 -26.43 1.76
C ARG A 4 -2.16 -27.52 0.71
N VAL A 5 -3.35 -27.62 0.16
CA VAL A 5 -3.67 -28.48 -0.99
C VAL A 5 -3.76 -27.58 -2.22
N SER A 6 -2.89 -27.81 -3.19
CA SER A 6 -2.93 -27.15 -4.50
C SER A 6 -3.02 -28.26 -5.53
N GLY A 7 -4.24 -28.54 -6.01
CA GLY A 7 -4.62 -29.76 -6.75
C GLY A 7 -4.02 -31.04 -6.13
N ASP A 8 -3.21 -31.80 -6.87
CA ASP A 8 -2.63 -33.08 -6.38
C ASP A 8 -1.47 -32.90 -5.38
N ASN A 9 -1.02 -31.68 -5.12
CA ASN A 9 0.13 -31.43 -4.26
C ASN A 9 -0.28 -31.03 -2.85
N ILE A 10 0.31 -31.72 -1.88
CA ILE A 10 0.25 -31.38 -0.46
C ILE A 10 1.58 -30.73 -0.08
N MET A 11 1.55 -29.45 0.30
CA MET A 11 2.73 -28.74 0.78
C MET A 11 2.62 -28.44 2.27
N MET A 12 3.68 -28.78 2.99
CA MET A 12 3.84 -28.49 4.43
C MET A 12 5.05 -27.59 4.63
N SER A 13 4.83 -26.47 5.31
CA SER A 13 5.89 -25.57 5.78
C SER A 13 5.83 -25.52 7.31
N PRO A 14 6.54 -26.43 8.01
CA PRO A 14 6.64 -26.36 9.46
C PRO A 14 7.32 -25.05 9.92
N PRO A 15 7.06 -24.58 11.15
CA PRO A 15 7.85 -23.52 11.76
C PRO A 15 9.34 -23.93 11.79
N PHE A 16 10.25 -22.98 11.57
CA PHE A 16 11.69 -23.23 11.52
C PHE A 16 12.29 -23.72 12.86
N ILE A 17 11.54 -23.63 13.96
CA ILE A 17 11.90 -24.10 15.28
C ILE A 17 10.79 -25.04 15.74
N MET A 18 11.09 -26.33 15.84
CA MET A 18 10.20 -27.36 16.40
C MET A 18 11.05 -28.32 17.25
N SER A 19 10.50 -28.77 18.36
CA SER A 19 11.12 -29.84 19.13
C SER A 19 11.00 -31.19 18.38
N PRO A 20 11.88 -32.16 18.67
CA PRO A 20 11.77 -33.52 18.13
C PRO A 20 10.40 -34.15 18.39
N GLU A 21 9.82 -33.94 19.58
CA GLU A 21 8.50 -34.46 19.96
C GLU A 21 7.37 -33.82 19.14
N GLU A 22 7.45 -32.51 18.87
CA GLU A 22 6.48 -31.80 18.03
C GLU A 22 6.54 -32.30 16.57
N LEU A 23 7.74 -32.61 16.07
CA LEU A 23 7.94 -33.18 14.74
C LEU A 23 7.37 -34.60 14.63
N GLU A 24 7.55 -35.44 15.65
CA GLU A 24 6.97 -36.79 15.69
C GLU A 24 5.44 -36.76 15.72
N GLN A 25 4.86 -35.86 16.51
CA GLN A 25 3.40 -35.63 16.51
C GLN A 25 2.91 -35.19 15.13
N LEU A 26 3.64 -34.29 14.46
CA LEU A 26 3.31 -33.82 13.11
C LEU A 26 3.32 -34.96 12.09
N ILE A 27 4.34 -35.82 12.13
CA ILE A 27 4.47 -37.01 11.26
C ILE A 27 3.31 -37.97 11.52
N SER A 28 2.93 -38.19 12.78
CA SER A 28 1.82 -39.07 13.16
C SER A 28 0.47 -38.55 12.64
N ILE A 29 0.19 -37.26 12.80
CA ILE A 29 -1.03 -36.62 12.29
C ILE A 29 -1.09 -36.72 10.76
N TYR A 30 0.02 -36.48 10.07
CA TYR A 30 0.11 -36.60 8.63
C TYR A 30 -0.15 -38.03 8.15
N GLY A 31 0.48 -39.02 8.80
CA GLY A 31 0.28 -40.43 8.47
C GLY A 31 -1.18 -40.87 8.60
N LYS A 32 -1.93 -40.33 9.58
CA LYS A 32 -3.38 -40.57 9.72
C LYS A 32 -4.18 -39.92 8.59
N ALA A 33 -3.87 -38.66 8.25
CA ALA A 33 -4.56 -37.94 7.17
C ALA A 33 -4.35 -38.62 5.81
N LEU A 34 -3.10 -39.04 5.52
CA LEU A 34 -2.77 -39.75 4.27
C LEU A 34 -3.54 -41.07 4.15
N LYS A 35 -3.59 -41.87 5.22
CA LYS A 35 -4.38 -43.12 5.24
C LYS A 35 -5.87 -42.88 4.98
N ALA A 36 -6.45 -41.87 5.62
CA ALA A 36 -7.86 -41.51 5.40
C ALA A 36 -8.11 -41.06 3.94
N THR A 37 -7.17 -40.31 3.34
CA THR A 37 -7.24 -39.95 1.93
C THR A 37 -7.12 -41.17 1.02
N GLU A 38 -6.19 -42.09 1.29
CA GLU A 38 -6.04 -43.34 0.53
C GLU A 38 -7.30 -44.22 0.58
N GLU A 39 -7.92 -44.34 1.76
CA GLU A 39 -9.19 -45.05 1.94
C GLU A 39 -10.31 -44.40 1.14
N ARG A 40 -10.43 -43.07 1.20
CA ARG A 40 -11.43 -42.32 0.42
C ARG A 40 -11.21 -42.47 -1.09
N VAL A 41 -9.96 -42.45 -1.57
CA VAL A 41 -9.64 -42.69 -2.98
C VAL A 41 -10.02 -44.12 -3.39
N LYS A 42 -9.80 -45.12 -2.54
CA LYS A 42 -10.24 -46.51 -2.81
C LYS A 42 -11.76 -46.62 -2.92
N GLU A 43 -12.50 -45.96 -2.02
CA GLU A 43 -13.96 -45.91 -2.04
C GLU A 43 -14.49 -45.19 -3.30
N LEU A 44 -13.90 -44.06 -3.67
CA LEU A 44 -14.30 -43.33 -4.88
C LEU A 44 -14.01 -44.14 -6.15
N LYS A 45 -12.89 -44.88 -6.18
CA LYS A 45 -12.57 -45.79 -7.29
C LYS A 45 -13.53 -46.98 -7.37
N SER A 46 -13.99 -47.52 -6.24
CA SER A 46 -15.01 -48.60 -6.27
C SER A 46 -16.37 -48.08 -6.76
N GLN A 47 -16.78 -46.88 -6.33
CA GLN A 47 -18.00 -46.21 -6.79
C GLN A 47 -17.94 -45.85 -8.29
N GLN A 48 -16.76 -45.48 -8.80
CA GLN A 48 -16.55 -45.26 -10.23
C GLN A 48 -16.68 -46.57 -11.03
N LYS A 49 -16.14 -47.68 -10.50
CA LYS A 49 -16.23 -49.00 -11.13
C LYS A 49 -17.67 -49.53 -11.21
N GLU A 50 -18.51 -49.20 -10.22
CA GLU A 50 -19.95 -49.50 -10.24
C GLU A 50 -20.73 -48.65 -11.27
N ARG A 51 -20.29 -47.40 -11.52
CA ARG A 51 -20.87 -46.54 -12.56
C ARG A 51 -20.48 -46.96 -13.99
N GLU A 52 -19.30 -47.53 -14.18
CA GLU A 52 -18.81 -48.02 -15.49
C GLU A 52 -19.48 -49.34 -15.93
N THR A 53 -20.23 -50.03 -15.05
CA THR A 53 -21.04 -51.22 -15.39
C THR A 53 -22.47 -50.91 -15.87
N GLY A 54 -22.85 -49.63 -16.02
CA GLY A 54 -24.08 -49.19 -16.69
C GLY A 54 -23.85 -48.85 -18.17
N PRO A 55 -24.89 -48.85 -19.05
CA PRO A 55 -24.70 -48.76 -20.49
C PRO A 55 -24.02 -47.45 -20.90
N ALA A 56 -22.93 -47.58 -21.68
CA ALA A 56 -22.03 -46.51 -22.07
C ALA A 56 -22.73 -45.40 -22.88
N ARG A 57 -22.58 -44.14 -22.44
CA ARG A 57 -22.59 -42.97 -23.33
C ARG A 57 -21.18 -42.42 -23.41
N GLY A 58 -20.62 -42.44 -24.62
CA GLY A 58 -19.24 -42.07 -24.89
C GLY A 58 -18.96 -40.60 -24.60
N LEU A 59 -17.87 -40.35 -23.89
CA LEU A 59 -17.15 -39.08 -23.83
C LEU A 59 -15.65 -39.42 -23.92
N GLY A 60 -14.95 -38.68 -24.77
CA GLY A 60 -13.57 -38.92 -25.17
C GLY A 60 -12.55 -38.85 -24.03
N SER A 61 -11.41 -39.50 -24.26
CA SER A 61 -10.35 -39.78 -23.29
C SER A 61 -9.67 -38.54 -22.65
N PRO A 62 -9.34 -38.56 -21.35
CA PRO A 62 -8.48 -37.57 -20.71
C PRO A 62 -7.01 -38.02 -20.75
N ARG A 63 -6.22 -37.55 -21.72
CA ARG A 63 -4.77 -37.86 -21.78
C ARG A 63 -3.82 -36.66 -21.88
N LEU A 64 -4.31 -35.41 -21.89
CA LEU A 64 -3.46 -34.22 -22.10
C LEU A 64 -3.43 -33.21 -20.93
N LEU A 65 -4.31 -33.37 -19.92
CA LEU A 65 -4.30 -32.54 -18.70
C LEU A 65 -3.12 -32.85 -17.74
N GLY A 66 -2.47 -34.01 -17.88
CA GLY A 66 -1.39 -34.44 -16.99
C GLY A 66 0.01 -33.86 -17.30
N SER A 67 0.25 -33.40 -18.53
CA SER A 67 1.57 -32.92 -18.97
C SER A 67 1.79 -31.42 -18.68
N TRP A 68 0.74 -30.60 -18.80
CA TRP A 68 0.77 -29.17 -18.45
C TRP A 68 0.87 -28.91 -16.95
N TRP A 69 0.24 -29.77 -16.15
CA TRP A 69 0.24 -29.70 -14.69
C TRP A 69 1.60 -30.01 -14.06
N ARG A 70 2.40 -30.89 -14.70
CA ARG A 70 3.79 -31.18 -14.28
C ARG A 70 4.70 -29.96 -14.45
N TRP A 71 4.56 -29.19 -15.52
CA TRP A 71 5.49 -28.11 -15.86
C TRP A 71 5.31 -26.85 -14.99
N SER A 72 4.06 -26.46 -14.69
CA SER A 72 3.76 -25.32 -13.81
C SER A 72 4.11 -25.61 -12.34
N THR A 73 3.98 -26.86 -11.92
CA THR A 73 4.41 -27.32 -10.59
C THR A 73 5.93 -27.35 -10.47
N GLU A 74 6.65 -27.78 -11.51
CA GLU A 74 8.13 -27.80 -11.54
C GLU A 74 8.74 -26.38 -11.55
N MET A 75 8.12 -25.41 -12.23
CA MET A 75 8.55 -24.00 -12.21
C MET A 75 8.26 -23.29 -10.87
N GLY A 76 7.12 -23.57 -10.24
CA GLY A 76 6.81 -23.07 -8.89
C GLY A 76 7.74 -23.64 -7.81
N LEU A 77 8.16 -24.90 -7.96
CA LEU A 77 9.18 -25.55 -7.13
C LEU A 77 10.59 -24.99 -7.38
N LEU A 78 10.92 -24.54 -8.59
CA LEU A 78 12.22 -23.92 -8.89
C LEU A 78 12.35 -22.55 -8.21
N VAL A 79 11.34 -21.69 -8.26
CA VAL A 79 11.47 -20.32 -7.70
C VAL A 79 11.46 -20.31 -6.15
N TRP A 80 10.69 -21.21 -5.52
CA TRP A 80 10.62 -21.29 -4.05
C TRP A 80 11.59 -22.32 -3.43
N GLY A 81 11.87 -23.41 -4.14
CA GLY A 81 12.87 -24.40 -3.77
C GLY A 81 14.27 -23.79 -3.72
N PHE A 82 14.64 -22.89 -4.63
CA PHE A 82 15.95 -22.21 -4.55
C PHE A 82 16.10 -21.33 -3.29
N GLY A 83 15.03 -20.74 -2.76
CA GLY A 83 15.07 -19.93 -1.54
C GLY A 83 15.23 -20.78 -0.28
N VAL A 84 14.38 -21.79 -0.09
CA VAL A 84 14.40 -22.66 1.10
C VAL A 84 15.55 -23.67 1.03
N TYR A 85 15.79 -24.31 -0.12
CA TYR A 85 16.91 -25.24 -0.31
C TYR A 85 18.25 -24.51 -0.36
N GLY A 86 18.30 -23.30 -0.92
CA GLY A 86 19.49 -22.44 -0.89
C GLY A 86 19.87 -22.04 0.55
N PHE A 87 18.87 -21.67 1.36
CA PHE A 87 19.06 -21.36 2.79
C PHE A 87 19.46 -22.59 3.63
N LEU A 88 18.79 -23.73 3.44
CA LEU A 88 19.12 -24.99 4.12
C LEU A 88 20.49 -25.55 3.70
N ARG A 89 20.90 -25.35 2.44
CA ARG A 89 22.25 -25.69 1.96
C ARG A 89 23.31 -24.73 2.49
N HIS A 90 22.95 -23.47 2.74
CA HIS A 90 23.82 -22.50 3.41
C HIS A 90 24.04 -22.87 4.88
N LEU A 91 23.01 -23.34 5.59
CA LEU A 91 23.08 -23.83 6.97
C LEU A 91 23.95 -25.10 7.14
N ARG A 92 24.08 -25.93 6.08
CA ARG A 92 24.96 -27.12 6.07
C ARG A 92 26.42 -26.82 5.73
N ARG A 93 26.74 -25.65 5.18
CA ARG A 93 28.13 -25.23 4.98
C ARG A 93 28.67 -24.77 6.33
N LYS A 94 29.89 -25.22 6.70
CA LYS A 94 30.60 -24.73 7.89
C LYS A 94 30.39 -23.22 8.00
N PRO A 95 30.03 -22.69 9.18
CA PRO A 95 29.76 -21.28 9.32
C PRO A 95 31.02 -20.54 8.86
N LEU A 96 30.89 -19.76 7.78
CA LEU A 96 31.77 -18.62 7.59
C LEU A 96 31.68 -17.84 8.90
N PRO A 97 32.80 -17.38 9.49
CA PRO A 97 32.76 -16.60 10.71
C PRO A 97 32.10 -15.27 10.41
N PHE A 98 30.76 -15.26 10.43
CA PHE A 98 29.97 -14.06 10.47
C PHE A 98 30.09 -13.57 11.91
N ARG A 99 31.13 -12.76 12.17
CA ARG A 99 31.22 -11.97 13.39
C ARG A 99 30.07 -10.97 13.39
N LEU A 100 28.91 -11.39 13.88
CA LEU A 100 28.03 -10.45 14.56
C LEU A 100 28.85 -9.93 15.72
N ASN A 101 29.21 -8.64 15.68
CA ASN A 101 29.73 -7.97 16.86
C ASN A 101 28.71 -8.18 17.98
N GLU A 102 29.07 -8.98 18.98
CA GLU A 102 28.33 -9.11 20.23
C GLU A 102 28.31 -7.75 20.93
N ARG A 103 27.32 -6.93 20.58
CA ARG A 103 26.78 -5.85 21.41
C ARG A 103 25.30 -5.71 21.10
N VAL A 104 24.52 -6.67 21.58
CA VAL A 104 23.13 -6.40 21.98
C VAL A 104 22.95 -7.00 23.37
N SER A 105 23.60 -6.37 24.34
CA SER A 105 23.15 -6.46 25.72
C SER A 105 21.99 -5.48 25.87
N SER A 106 20.88 -5.96 26.40
CA SER A 106 19.73 -5.19 26.84
C SER A 106 20.15 -4.17 27.90
N SER A 107 20.55 -2.99 27.44
CA SER A 107 20.67 -1.76 28.21
C SER A 107 20.55 -0.64 27.21
N THR A 108 19.74 0.37 27.51
CA THR A 108 19.68 1.68 26.85
C THR A 108 21.06 2.35 26.89
N ALA A 109 21.98 1.86 26.07
CA ALA A 109 23.28 2.44 25.85
C ALA A 109 23.13 3.35 24.63
N GLU A 110 23.20 4.65 24.86
CA GLU A 110 23.42 5.66 23.82
C GLU A 110 24.49 5.15 22.86
N VAL A 111 24.07 4.77 21.66
CA VAL A 111 24.99 4.68 20.54
C VAL A 111 25.40 6.11 20.27
N LYS A 112 26.54 6.54 20.82
CA LYS A 112 27.22 7.76 20.37
C LYS A 112 27.61 7.53 18.90
N GLN A 113 26.69 7.86 18.01
CA GLN A 113 26.81 7.66 16.59
C GLN A 113 27.71 8.76 16.03
N SER A 114 29.02 8.52 16.07
CA SER A 114 30.03 9.51 15.67
C SER A 114 30.22 9.64 14.15
N LYS A 115 29.41 8.94 13.34
CA LYS A 115 29.38 9.05 11.87
C LYS A 115 27.93 9.29 11.45
N GLY A 116 27.70 10.33 10.66
CA GLY A 116 26.41 10.62 10.04
C GLY A 116 25.91 9.47 9.14
N TYR A 117 24.73 9.65 8.57
CA TYR A 117 24.02 8.66 7.74
C TYR A 117 24.25 8.85 6.23
N LYS A 118 25.15 9.75 5.82
CA LYS A 118 25.55 9.90 4.42
C LYS A 118 26.08 8.59 3.84
N GLY A 119 25.59 8.22 2.64
CA GLY A 119 25.94 6.96 1.99
C GLY A 119 25.19 5.75 2.56
N HIS A 120 24.02 5.96 3.18
CA HIS A 120 23.19 4.87 3.69
C HIS A 120 22.75 3.89 2.58
N GLY A 121 22.54 2.63 2.96
CA GLY A 121 22.14 1.56 2.02
C GLY A 121 20.68 1.59 1.54
N MET A 122 19.86 2.52 2.04
CA MET A 122 18.44 2.64 1.64
C MET A 122 18.27 3.31 0.28
N LEU A 123 17.57 2.65 -0.64
CA LEU A 123 17.02 3.28 -1.85
C LEU A 123 15.76 4.07 -1.48
N ALA A 124 15.95 5.34 -1.11
CA ALA A 124 14.88 6.18 -0.62
C ALA A 124 13.83 6.48 -1.73
N PRO A 125 12.52 6.34 -1.45
CA PRO A 125 11.48 6.60 -2.43
C PRO A 125 11.45 8.08 -2.82
N PHE A 126 11.15 8.37 -4.09
CA PHE A 126 11.11 9.74 -4.64
C PHE A 126 12.37 10.59 -4.33
N THR A 127 13.53 9.94 -4.17
CA THR A 127 14.81 10.59 -3.87
C THR A 127 15.80 10.31 -4.99
N ALA A 128 16.55 11.33 -5.44
CA ALA A 128 17.55 11.12 -6.47
C ALA A 128 18.71 10.31 -5.90
N GLY A 129 19.19 9.28 -6.64
CA GLY A 129 20.18 8.33 -6.12
C GLY A 129 21.47 9.00 -5.60
N TRP A 130 21.90 10.11 -6.21
CA TRP A 130 23.08 10.87 -5.78
C TRP A 130 22.87 11.57 -4.42
N GLN A 131 21.63 11.93 -4.04
CA GLN A 131 21.36 12.60 -2.77
C GLN A 131 21.69 11.67 -1.60
N SER A 132 21.25 10.41 -1.67
CA SER A 132 21.55 9.41 -0.63
C SER A 132 23.05 9.14 -0.45
N THR A 133 23.86 9.34 -1.50
CA THR A 133 25.32 9.14 -1.44
C THR A 133 26.09 10.39 -1.01
N GLU A 134 25.60 11.57 -1.38
CA GLU A 134 26.36 12.82 -1.26
C GLU A 134 25.90 13.71 -0.09
N THR A 135 24.71 13.46 0.44
CA THR A 135 24.05 14.30 1.45
C THR A 135 23.73 13.53 2.73
N GLU A 136 23.72 14.22 3.86
CA GLU A 136 23.18 13.67 5.10
C GLU A 136 21.64 13.68 5.02
N PRO A 137 20.96 12.54 5.23
CA PRO A 137 19.51 12.54 5.31
C PRO A 137 19.04 13.27 6.57
N LEU A 138 17.89 13.93 6.49
CA LEU A 138 17.19 14.40 7.68
C LEU A 138 16.55 13.21 8.39
N VAL A 139 17.11 12.81 9.52
CA VAL A 139 16.63 11.65 10.28
C VAL A 139 15.65 12.11 11.35
N ILE A 140 14.39 11.67 11.21
CA ILE A 140 13.33 11.92 12.20
C ILE A 140 13.38 10.82 13.28
N GLU A 141 13.46 11.24 14.53
CA GLU A 141 13.59 10.34 15.69
C GLU A 141 12.23 10.07 16.36
N LYS A 142 11.40 11.10 16.54
CA LYS A 142 10.12 10.99 17.23
C LYS A 142 9.06 11.94 16.67
N SER A 143 7.79 11.64 16.94
CA SER A 143 6.64 12.49 16.63
C SER A 143 5.72 12.62 17.84
N GLU A 144 5.11 13.79 18.01
CA GLU A 144 4.20 14.10 19.12
C GLU A 144 3.20 15.18 18.66
N GLY A 145 1.91 14.84 18.68
CA GLY A 145 0.87 15.76 18.21
C GLY A 145 1.10 16.16 16.74
N SER A 146 1.09 17.46 16.46
CA SER A 146 1.35 18.02 15.11
C SER A 146 2.84 18.18 14.78
N TYR A 147 3.74 17.66 15.61
CA TYR A 147 5.18 17.90 15.51
C TYR A 147 6.00 16.64 15.32
N VAL A 148 7.15 16.80 14.68
CA VAL A 148 8.20 15.79 14.58
C VAL A 148 9.54 16.38 15.01
N TYR A 149 10.44 15.52 15.47
CA TYR A 149 11.75 15.92 16.00
C TYR A 149 12.83 15.11 15.30
N ASP A 150 13.88 15.78 14.86
CA ASP A 150 15.06 15.11 14.31
C ASP A 150 15.98 14.56 15.42
N ILE A 151 16.98 13.77 15.02
CA ILE A 151 18.00 13.21 15.92
C ILE A 151 18.88 14.26 16.62
N ASN A 152 18.83 15.52 16.19
CA ASN A 152 19.53 16.64 16.83
C ASN A 152 18.60 17.40 17.79
N GLY A 153 17.37 16.94 17.99
CA GLY A 153 16.35 17.55 18.83
C GLY A 153 15.64 18.75 18.19
N LYS A 154 15.88 19.07 16.92
CA LYS A 154 15.16 20.16 16.25
C LYS A 154 13.70 19.77 16.03
N LYS A 155 12.81 20.63 16.51
CA LYS A 155 11.35 20.51 16.40
C LYS A 155 10.87 21.07 15.06
N TYR A 156 9.97 20.34 14.41
CA TYR A 156 9.32 20.74 13.16
C TYR A 156 7.81 20.57 13.28
N LEU A 157 7.05 21.58 12.86
CA LEU A 157 5.62 21.48 12.64
C LEU A 157 5.37 20.72 11.34
N ASP A 158 4.67 19.60 11.41
CA ASP A 158 4.38 18.74 10.28
C ASP A 158 3.07 19.16 9.62
N ALA A 159 3.15 20.12 8.69
CA ALA A 159 1.99 20.57 7.93
C ALA A 159 1.59 19.60 6.79
N LEU A 160 2.03 18.33 6.84
CA LEU A 160 1.67 17.28 5.88
C LEU A 160 1.07 16.03 6.53
N ALA A 161 1.06 15.94 7.87
CA ALA A 161 0.70 14.72 8.58
C ALA A 161 1.50 13.50 8.06
N GLY A 162 2.82 13.67 7.96
CA GLY A 162 3.79 12.75 7.36
C GLY A 162 3.66 12.74 5.84
N LEU A 163 2.66 12.02 5.35
CA LEU A 163 2.30 12.00 3.94
C LEU A 163 0.77 11.80 3.85
N TRP A 164 0.03 12.81 4.31
CA TRP A 164 -1.44 12.88 4.27
C TRP A 164 -2.16 11.83 5.13
N CYS A 165 -1.46 11.15 6.05
CA CYS A 165 -1.96 9.94 6.69
C CYS A 165 -1.97 9.98 8.22
N THR A 166 -1.12 10.79 8.85
CA THR A 166 -0.97 10.85 10.32
C THR A 166 -1.99 11.82 10.93
N VAL A 167 -3.28 11.59 10.63
CA VAL A 167 -4.38 12.53 10.93
C VAL A 167 -4.63 12.73 12.43
N LEU A 168 -4.30 11.74 13.26
CA LEU A 168 -4.37 11.83 14.73
C LEU A 168 -3.07 12.37 15.35
N GLY A 169 -2.12 12.82 14.53
CA GLY A 169 -0.80 13.25 14.97
C GLY A 169 0.10 12.10 15.44
N GLY A 170 1.31 12.47 15.86
CA GLY A 170 2.33 11.56 16.37
C GLY A 170 2.02 11.06 17.77
N ASN A 171 2.35 9.78 18.02
CA ASN A 171 2.33 9.14 19.34
C ASN A 171 0.96 9.14 20.06
N GLU A 172 -0.13 8.87 19.34
CA GLU A 172 -1.45 8.65 19.96
C GLU A 172 -1.46 7.38 20.82
N PRO A 173 -1.57 7.48 22.18
CA PRO A 173 -1.39 6.34 23.07
C PRO A 173 -2.42 5.23 22.87
N ARG A 174 -3.65 5.57 22.46
CA ARG A 174 -4.70 4.57 22.20
C ARG A 174 -4.35 3.65 21.05
N LEU A 175 -3.73 4.17 19.99
CA LEU A 175 -3.30 3.36 18.85
C LEU A 175 -2.17 2.41 19.24
N VAL A 176 -1.22 2.88 20.06
CA VAL A 176 -0.12 2.07 20.59
C VAL A 176 -0.66 0.92 21.46
N ALA A 177 -1.62 1.22 22.34
CA ALA A 177 -2.26 0.22 23.18
C ALA A 177 -3.01 -0.83 22.33
N ALA A 178 -3.82 -0.41 21.36
CA ALA A 178 -4.57 -1.31 20.49
C ALA A 178 -3.64 -2.22 19.65
N ALA A 179 -2.55 -1.66 19.12
CA ALA A 179 -1.54 -2.44 18.41
C ALA A 179 -0.88 -3.49 19.32
N THR A 180 -0.47 -3.07 20.53
CA THR A 180 0.22 -3.94 21.51
C THR A 180 -0.67 -5.07 21.98
N GLU A 181 -1.92 -4.79 22.33
CA GLU A 181 -2.91 -5.79 22.74
C GLU A 181 -3.14 -6.82 21.63
N GLN A 182 -3.31 -6.37 20.38
CA GLN A 182 -3.53 -7.26 19.27
C GLN A 182 -2.28 -8.07 18.91
N MET A 183 -1.08 -7.51 19.02
CA MET A 183 0.18 -8.24 18.83
C MET A 183 0.37 -9.34 19.87
N ASN A 184 0.02 -9.07 21.14
CA ASN A 184 0.08 -10.07 22.22
C ASN A 184 -0.96 -11.19 22.03
N THR A 185 -2.08 -10.90 21.37
CA THR A 185 -3.17 -11.86 21.15
C THR A 185 -2.96 -12.69 19.88
N LEU A 186 -2.80 -12.04 18.74
CA LEU A 186 -2.57 -12.67 17.44
C LEU A 186 -1.83 -11.67 16.54
N PRO A 187 -0.50 -11.81 16.41
CA PRO A 187 0.29 -10.86 15.64
C PRO A 187 0.02 -10.99 14.14
N PHE A 188 -0.26 -12.19 13.64
CA PHE A 188 -0.57 -12.42 12.22
C PHE A 188 -1.37 -13.71 11.99
N TYR A 189 -2.31 -13.64 11.05
CA TYR A 189 -2.87 -14.79 10.34
C TYR A 189 -3.46 -14.33 9.01
N HIS A 190 -3.54 -15.22 8.01
CA HIS A 190 -3.97 -14.86 6.67
C HIS A 190 -5.50 -14.89 6.48
N SER A 191 -6.00 -14.16 5.48
CA SER A 191 -7.45 -14.12 5.15
C SER A 191 -7.88 -15.01 3.97
N PHE A 192 -6.99 -15.90 3.49
CA PHE A 192 -7.28 -16.81 2.38
C PHE A 192 -8.15 -18.01 2.79
N TRP A 193 -8.88 -18.54 1.81
CA TRP A 193 -9.65 -19.79 1.90
C TRP A 193 -10.67 -19.80 3.05
N ASN A 194 -11.48 -18.73 3.11
CA ASN A 194 -12.53 -18.56 4.12
C ASN A 194 -12.02 -18.68 5.57
N ARG A 195 -10.78 -18.23 5.81
CA ARG A 195 -10.24 -18.01 7.15
C ARG A 195 -10.11 -16.51 7.35
N THR A 196 -10.33 -16.03 8.56
CA THR A 196 -10.25 -14.61 8.88
C THR A 196 -10.04 -14.43 10.39
N THR A 197 -9.88 -13.19 10.83
CA THR A 197 -9.72 -12.84 12.23
C THR A 197 -10.87 -11.99 12.73
N LYS A 198 -11.14 -12.03 14.04
CA LYS A 198 -12.18 -11.20 14.67
C LYS A 198 -11.96 -9.70 14.41
N PRO A 199 -10.75 -9.13 14.56
CA PRO A 199 -10.51 -7.73 14.19
C PRO A 199 -10.88 -7.39 12.75
N SER A 200 -10.57 -8.26 11.79
CA SER A 200 -10.92 -8.03 10.38
C SER A 200 -12.43 -7.95 10.18
N LEU A 201 -13.21 -8.83 10.83
CA LEU A 201 -14.67 -8.83 10.74
C LEU A 201 -15.31 -7.64 11.44
N VAL A 202 -14.85 -7.31 12.65
CA VAL A 202 -15.34 -6.14 13.41
C VAL A 202 -15.03 -4.85 12.64
N TYR A 203 -13.83 -4.73 12.07
CA TYR A 203 -13.45 -3.56 11.28
C TYR A 203 -14.35 -3.39 10.06
N ILE A 204 -14.68 -4.47 9.34
CA ILE A 204 -15.63 -4.40 8.21
C ILE A 204 -17.01 -3.95 8.71
N ALA A 205 -17.50 -4.46 9.83
CA ALA A 205 -18.81 -4.11 10.36
C ALA A 205 -18.88 -2.63 10.76
N ASP A 206 -17.85 -2.14 11.49
CA ASP A 206 -17.75 -0.74 11.89
C ASP A 206 -17.58 0.17 10.68
N LEU A 207 -16.69 -0.18 9.74
CA LEU A 207 -16.49 0.56 8.50
C LEU A 207 -17.75 0.60 7.64
N ALA A 208 -18.49 -0.51 7.52
CA ALA A 208 -19.73 -0.55 6.76
C ALA A 208 -20.78 0.39 7.37
N LYS A 209 -20.86 0.45 8.71
CA LYS A 209 -21.71 1.42 9.40
C LYS A 209 -21.29 2.86 9.08
N GLU A 210 -20.00 3.18 9.19
CA GLU A 210 -19.49 4.53 8.85
C GLU A 210 -19.77 4.92 7.40
N LEU A 211 -19.45 4.02 6.47
CA LEU A 211 -19.61 4.29 5.05
C LEU A 211 -21.07 4.47 4.67
N LEU A 212 -22.01 3.75 5.31
CA LEU A 212 -23.45 3.94 5.09
C LEU A 212 -23.96 5.26 5.70
N GLU A 213 -23.37 5.72 6.79
CA GLU A 213 -23.72 6.99 7.44
C GLU A 213 -23.11 8.21 6.70
N VAL A 214 -21.91 8.08 6.14
CA VAL A 214 -21.11 9.18 5.56
C VAL A 214 -21.17 9.26 4.03
N PHE A 215 -21.16 8.13 3.31
CA PHE A 215 -21.15 8.14 1.85
C PHE A 215 -22.56 8.00 1.26
N THR A 216 -22.89 8.89 0.33
CA THR A 216 -24.15 8.89 -0.43
C THR A 216 -24.33 7.67 -1.36
N ALA A 217 -23.28 6.85 -1.53
CA ALA A 217 -23.33 5.58 -2.26
C ALA A 217 -23.96 4.49 -1.38
N ARG A 218 -25.30 4.48 -1.29
CA ARG A 218 -26.13 3.61 -0.42
C ARG A 218 -26.05 2.09 -0.71
N LYS A 219 -25.09 1.61 -1.49
CA LYS A 219 -24.99 0.21 -1.95
C LYS A 219 -23.56 -0.35 -1.95
N MET A 220 -22.72 0.01 -0.98
CA MET A 220 -21.46 -0.73 -0.75
C MET A 220 -21.74 -2.00 0.07
N ALA A 221 -21.37 -3.17 -0.47
CA ALA A 221 -21.78 -4.47 0.07
C ALA A 221 -20.63 -5.35 0.59
N LYS A 222 -19.40 -5.15 0.10
CA LYS A 222 -18.22 -5.97 0.42
C LYS A 222 -16.96 -5.10 0.46
N VAL A 223 -15.99 -5.52 1.27
CA VAL A 223 -14.68 -4.89 1.43
C VAL A 223 -13.59 -5.91 1.11
N PHE A 224 -12.60 -5.49 0.34
CA PHE A 224 -11.38 -6.25 0.07
C PHE A 224 -10.18 -5.46 0.61
N PHE A 225 -9.37 -6.09 1.46
CA PHE A 225 -8.25 -5.41 2.13
C PHE A 225 -6.98 -5.45 1.29
N THR A 226 -6.26 -4.33 1.29
CA THR A 226 -4.93 -4.18 0.70
C THR A 226 -3.97 -3.51 1.68
N ASN A 227 -2.68 -3.46 1.35
CA ASN A 227 -1.66 -2.85 2.23
C ASN A 227 -1.42 -1.37 1.90
N SER A 228 -1.68 -0.97 0.66
CA SER A 228 -1.47 0.39 0.17
C SER A 228 -2.61 0.84 -0.74
N GLY A 229 -2.70 2.15 -0.97
CA GLY A 229 -3.59 2.72 -1.97
C GLY A 229 -3.24 2.28 -3.40
N SER A 230 -1.96 2.04 -3.69
CA SER A 230 -1.52 1.48 -4.98
C SER A 230 -2.07 0.07 -5.19
N ASP A 231 -1.96 -0.81 -4.20
CA ASP A 231 -2.52 -2.16 -4.25
C ASP A 231 -4.05 -2.15 -4.36
N ALA A 232 -4.70 -1.17 -3.73
CA ALA A 232 -6.14 -0.97 -3.85
C ALA A 232 -6.52 -0.62 -5.28
N ASN A 233 -5.83 0.32 -5.91
CA ASN A 233 -6.08 0.69 -7.31
C ASN A 233 -5.75 -0.45 -8.29
N ASP A 234 -4.67 -1.19 -8.06
CA ASP A 234 -4.37 -2.41 -8.83
C ASP A 234 -5.52 -3.41 -8.72
N THR A 235 -6.01 -3.64 -7.50
CA THR A 235 -7.18 -4.48 -7.26
C THR A 235 -8.42 -3.94 -7.96
N GLN A 236 -8.65 -2.62 -8.00
CA GLN A 236 -9.80 -2.03 -8.70
C GLN A 236 -9.72 -2.21 -10.22
N VAL A 237 -8.55 -2.00 -10.83
CA VAL A 237 -8.34 -2.30 -12.25
C VAL A 237 -8.57 -3.79 -12.49
N LYS A 238 -8.04 -4.64 -11.60
CA LYS A 238 -8.31 -6.07 -11.57
C LYS A 238 -9.71 -6.44 -11.06
N LEU A 239 -10.62 -5.49 -10.81
CA LEU A 239 -12.04 -5.72 -10.52
C LEU A 239 -12.96 -5.20 -11.64
N VAL A 240 -12.46 -4.28 -12.47
CA VAL A 240 -13.16 -3.75 -13.66
C VAL A 240 -12.77 -4.51 -14.93
N CYS A 241 -11.49 -4.88 -15.09
CA CYS A 241 -10.96 -5.33 -16.38
C CYS A 241 -11.59 -6.60 -16.93
N SER A 242 -12.19 -7.44 -16.10
CA SER A 242 -12.92 -8.58 -16.62
C SER A 242 -14.37 -8.66 -16.20
N SER A 243 -14.93 -7.53 -15.75
CA SER A 243 -16.39 -7.40 -15.66
C SER A 243 -16.96 -7.06 -17.03
N ASN A 244 -16.09 -6.68 -17.97
CA ASN A 244 -16.36 -6.30 -19.35
C ASN A 244 -16.51 -7.46 -20.37
N LEU A 245 -16.80 -8.70 -19.97
CA LEU A 245 -17.19 -9.74 -20.93
C LEU A 245 -18.66 -9.55 -21.34
N ARG A 246 -18.93 -9.36 -22.65
CA ARG A 246 -20.28 -9.11 -23.20
C ARG A 246 -21.10 -10.40 -23.35
N PHE A 247 -22.41 -10.33 -23.07
CA PHE A 247 -23.33 -11.47 -23.05
C PHE A 247 -24.66 -11.19 -23.78
N CYS A 248 -25.10 -12.09 -24.68
CA CYS A 248 -26.46 -12.14 -25.26
C CYS A 248 -27.05 -13.56 -25.09
N ILE A 249 -28.32 -13.64 -24.69
CA ILE A 249 -29.11 -14.89 -24.63
C ILE A 249 -29.73 -15.13 -26.02
N LEU A 250 -29.61 -16.34 -26.56
CA LEU A 250 -30.34 -16.78 -27.76
C LEU A 250 -31.67 -17.41 -27.32
N THR A 251 -32.72 -17.28 -28.13
CA THR A 251 -34.14 -17.36 -27.71
C THR A 251 -34.66 -18.72 -27.24
N ASP A 252 -33.88 -19.80 -27.29
CA ASP A 252 -34.36 -21.18 -26.99
C ASP A 252 -33.51 -21.95 -25.96
N GLU A 253 -32.66 -21.27 -25.19
CA GLU A 253 -31.72 -21.91 -24.24
C GLU A 253 -32.19 -21.78 -22.78
N THR A 254 -31.99 -22.82 -21.96
CA THR A 254 -32.24 -22.71 -20.50
C THR A 254 -31.13 -21.90 -19.81
N GLU A 255 -31.42 -21.34 -18.63
CA GLU A 255 -30.47 -20.49 -17.89
C GLU A 255 -29.17 -21.22 -17.48
N GLU A 256 -29.26 -22.53 -17.24
CA GLU A 256 -28.11 -23.36 -16.89
C GLU A 256 -27.27 -23.73 -18.11
N GLU A 257 -27.91 -24.05 -19.24
CA GLU A 257 -27.25 -24.26 -20.53
C GLU A 257 -26.56 -22.98 -20.98
N TYR A 258 -27.22 -21.82 -20.78
CA TYR A 258 -26.63 -20.52 -21.02
C TYR A 258 -25.36 -20.32 -20.21
N SER A 259 -25.40 -20.58 -18.90
CA SER A 259 -24.21 -20.51 -18.04
C SER A 259 -23.08 -21.43 -18.51
N THR A 260 -23.40 -22.64 -18.97
CA THR A 260 -22.43 -23.60 -19.53
C THR A 260 -21.83 -23.07 -20.84
N ARG A 261 -22.65 -22.52 -21.74
CA ARG A 261 -22.18 -21.91 -22.98
C ARG A 261 -21.27 -20.72 -22.72
N LEU A 262 -21.57 -19.90 -21.72
CA LEU A 262 -20.71 -18.79 -21.32
C LEU A 262 -19.35 -19.27 -20.79
N ALA A 263 -19.33 -20.30 -19.96
CA ALA A 263 -18.09 -20.91 -19.48
C ALA A 263 -17.27 -21.52 -20.64
N ASN A 264 -17.91 -22.23 -21.57
CA ASN A 264 -17.26 -22.81 -22.74
C ASN A 264 -16.73 -21.74 -23.71
N ASN A 265 -17.45 -20.62 -23.86
CA ASN A 265 -16.99 -19.49 -24.67
C ASN A 265 -15.74 -18.83 -24.08
N LEU A 266 -15.72 -18.67 -22.74
CA LEU A 266 -14.54 -18.17 -22.04
C LEU A 266 -13.35 -19.12 -22.18
N GLU A 267 -13.57 -20.42 -22.00
CA GLU A 267 -12.52 -21.42 -22.21
C GLU A 267 -12.00 -21.43 -23.66
N SER A 268 -12.89 -21.38 -24.65
CA SER A 268 -12.52 -21.31 -26.07
C SER A 268 -11.72 -20.05 -26.40
N LEU A 269 -12.08 -18.91 -25.80
CA LEU A 269 -11.33 -17.66 -25.93
C LEU A 269 -9.92 -17.82 -25.33
N ILE A 270 -9.80 -18.39 -24.14
CA ILE A 270 -8.51 -18.62 -23.47
C ILE A 270 -7.62 -19.53 -24.33
N LEU A 271 -8.19 -20.58 -24.92
CA LEU A 271 -7.46 -21.48 -25.80
C LEU A 271 -7.01 -20.81 -27.11
N ASN A 272 -7.87 -19.96 -27.69
CA ASN A 272 -7.56 -19.25 -28.95
C ASN A 272 -6.48 -18.19 -28.78
N GLU A 273 -6.50 -17.43 -27.68
CA GLU A 273 -5.48 -16.42 -27.37
C GLU A 273 -4.17 -17.03 -26.87
N GLY A 274 -4.19 -18.31 -26.50
CA GLY A 274 -3.10 -18.99 -25.83
C GLY A 274 -3.20 -18.79 -24.31
N PRO A 275 -3.33 -19.85 -23.50
CA PRO A 275 -3.48 -19.71 -22.05
C PRO A 275 -2.33 -18.96 -21.36
N ASP A 276 -1.13 -18.98 -21.95
CA ASP A 276 0.06 -18.28 -21.45
C ASP A 276 0.01 -16.75 -21.65
N THR A 277 -0.93 -16.24 -22.44
CA THR A 277 -1.03 -14.81 -22.78
C THR A 277 -2.09 -14.07 -21.96
N ILE A 278 -2.98 -14.79 -21.26
CA ILE A 278 -4.08 -14.23 -20.48
C ILE A 278 -3.78 -14.33 -18.97
N ALA A 279 -3.69 -13.18 -18.32
CA ALA A 279 -3.30 -13.09 -16.91
C ALA A 279 -4.47 -13.19 -15.91
N ALA A 280 -5.69 -12.75 -16.26
CA ALA A 280 -6.82 -12.71 -15.31
C ALA A 280 -8.22 -12.61 -15.96
N PHE A 281 -9.23 -13.08 -15.20
CA PHE A 281 -10.68 -12.91 -15.40
C PHE A 281 -11.33 -12.34 -14.12
N ILE A 282 -12.40 -11.54 -14.22
CA ILE A 282 -12.85 -10.56 -13.20
C ILE A 282 -14.35 -10.25 -13.36
N ALA A 283 -15.31 -11.13 -13.17
CA ALA A 283 -16.72 -10.71 -13.36
C ALA A 283 -17.27 -9.81 -12.22
N GLU A 284 -18.13 -8.84 -12.55
CA GLU A 284 -18.99 -8.15 -11.56
C GLU A 284 -20.03 -9.14 -10.99
N PRO A 285 -20.20 -9.27 -9.66
CA PRO A 285 -21.20 -10.19 -9.08
C PRO A 285 -22.64 -9.94 -9.52
N VAL A 286 -22.98 -8.67 -9.76
CA VAL A 286 -24.20 -8.17 -10.41
C VAL A 286 -23.76 -6.93 -11.17
N MET A 287 -23.99 -6.87 -12.48
CA MET A 287 -23.53 -5.74 -13.29
C MET A 287 -24.34 -4.49 -12.96
N GLY A 288 -23.72 -3.50 -12.33
CA GLY A 288 -24.41 -2.30 -11.83
C GLY A 288 -24.76 -1.33 -12.95
N ALA A 289 -23.74 -0.70 -13.53
CA ALA A 289 -23.90 0.30 -14.59
C ALA A 289 -24.39 -0.28 -15.94
N GLY A 290 -24.30 -1.61 -16.10
CA GLY A 290 -24.78 -2.35 -17.27
C GLY A 290 -26.27 -2.68 -17.28
N GLY A 291 -27.05 -2.21 -16.29
CA GLY A 291 -28.51 -2.40 -16.23
C GLY A 291 -29.00 -3.30 -15.10
N VAL A 292 -28.23 -3.46 -14.01
CA VAL A 292 -28.58 -4.35 -12.89
C VAL A 292 -28.85 -5.78 -13.36
N ILE A 293 -27.88 -6.33 -14.10
CA ILE A 293 -27.99 -7.67 -14.69
C ILE A 293 -27.50 -8.69 -13.67
N LEU A 294 -28.39 -9.58 -13.24
CA LEU A 294 -28.03 -10.70 -12.39
C LEU A 294 -27.37 -11.81 -13.23
N PRO A 295 -26.34 -12.48 -12.70
CA PRO A 295 -25.73 -13.62 -13.37
C PRO A 295 -26.74 -14.78 -13.48
N PRO A 296 -26.70 -15.56 -14.56
CA PRO A 296 -27.54 -16.74 -14.68
C PRO A 296 -27.15 -17.81 -13.64
N LYS A 297 -28.11 -18.63 -13.23
CA LYS A 297 -27.93 -19.70 -12.23
C LYS A 297 -26.75 -20.61 -12.58
N THR A 298 -25.90 -20.92 -11.60
CA THR A 298 -24.63 -21.71 -11.71
C THR A 298 -23.45 -21.02 -12.41
N TYR A 299 -23.60 -19.77 -12.88
CA TYR A 299 -22.54 -19.04 -13.59
C TYR A 299 -21.21 -18.94 -12.82
N PHE A 300 -21.23 -18.44 -11.58
CA PHE A 300 -20.02 -18.30 -10.75
C PHE A 300 -19.47 -19.63 -10.22
N GLU A 301 -20.29 -20.68 -10.18
CA GLU A 301 -19.81 -22.03 -9.85
C GLU A 301 -18.98 -22.59 -11.02
N LYS A 302 -19.42 -22.30 -12.26
CA LYS A 302 -18.75 -22.72 -13.50
C LYS A 302 -17.56 -21.83 -13.86
N VAL A 303 -17.59 -20.56 -13.46
CA VAL A 303 -16.52 -19.56 -13.68
C VAL A 303 -15.80 -19.31 -12.35
N CYS A 304 -14.80 -20.14 -12.03
CA CYS A 304 -14.27 -20.28 -10.66
C CYS A 304 -13.12 -19.31 -10.30
N ILE A 305 -13.23 -18.73 -9.09
CA ILE A 305 -12.22 -18.10 -8.22
C ILE A 305 -11.72 -16.69 -8.63
N PHE A 306 -11.98 -15.72 -7.74
CA PHE A 306 -11.21 -14.47 -7.68
C PHE A 306 -9.79 -14.79 -7.20
N SER A 307 -8.91 -15.10 -8.16
CA SER A 307 -7.53 -15.54 -7.93
C SER A 307 -6.61 -14.35 -7.64
N HIS A 308 -6.97 -13.56 -6.64
CA HIS A 308 -6.25 -12.36 -6.23
C HIS A 308 -6.28 -12.23 -4.71
N GLY A 309 -5.17 -11.76 -4.14
CA GLY A 309 -5.00 -11.68 -2.70
C GLY A 309 -3.58 -11.28 -2.32
N PHE A 310 -3.45 -10.65 -1.16
CA PHE A 310 -2.17 -10.27 -0.58
C PHE A 310 -1.97 -11.04 0.73
N THR A 311 -0.74 -11.46 1.03
CA THR A 311 -0.40 -12.20 2.27
C THR A 311 -0.89 -11.48 3.53
N TYR A 312 -0.77 -10.16 3.58
CA TYR A 312 -1.17 -9.31 4.71
C TYR A 312 -2.59 -8.72 4.57
N SER A 313 -3.38 -9.16 3.58
CA SER A 313 -4.76 -8.70 3.42
C SER A 313 -5.58 -9.03 4.67
N GLY A 314 -6.14 -8.00 5.30
CA GLY A 314 -6.94 -8.12 6.53
C GLY A 314 -6.10 -8.37 7.79
N HIS A 315 -4.85 -7.90 7.82
CA HIS A 315 -3.93 -8.08 8.94
C HIS A 315 -4.56 -7.71 10.30
N PRO A 316 -4.58 -8.61 11.31
CA PRO A 316 -5.31 -8.40 12.56
C PRO A 316 -4.87 -7.15 13.32
N VAL A 317 -3.55 -6.92 13.45
CA VAL A 317 -3.00 -5.72 14.12
C VAL A 317 -3.44 -4.43 13.42
N SER A 318 -3.30 -4.35 12.10
CA SER A 318 -3.73 -3.18 11.32
C SER A 318 -5.24 -2.94 11.44
N CYS A 319 -6.07 -3.99 11.42
CA CYS A 319 -7.51 -3.88 11.62
C CYS A 319 -7.86 -3.39 13.04
N ALA A 320 -7.19 -3.89 14.08
CA ALA A 320 -7.41 -3.44 15.45
C ALA A 320 -7.07 -1.94 15.63
N VAL A 321 -5.94 -1.50 15.07
CA VAL A 321 -5.55 -0.08 15.06
C VAL A 321 -6.57 0.75 14.29
N ALA A 322 -7.02 0.29 13.12
CA ALA A 322 -8.00 1.01 12.31
C ALA A 322 -9.36 1.15 13.00
N ILE A 323 -9.84 0.12 13.71
CA ILE A 323 -11.03 0.21 14.56
C ILE A 323 -10.85 1.31 15.62
N GLU A 324 -9.69 1.36 16.27
CA GLU A 324 -9.42 2.37 17.30
C GLU A 324 -9.37 3.78 16.71
N VAL A 325 -8.85 3.96 15.50
CA VAL A 325 -8.95 5.23 14.76
C VAL A 325 -10.40 5.64 14.57
N LEU A 326 -11.27 4.74 14.09
CA LEU A 326 -12.69 5.05 13.88
C LEU A 326 -13.40 5.46 15.18
N LYS A 327 -13.09 4.81 16.30
CA LYS A 327 -13.61 5.19 17.62
C LYS A 327 -13.16 6.59 18.01
N ILE A 328 -11.88 6.90 17.88
CA ILE A 328 -11.33 8.23 18.19
C ILE A 328 -12.00 9.30 17.33
N PHE A 329 -12.19 9.03 16.03
CA PHE A 329 -12.86 9.94 15.10
C PHE A 329 -14.26 10.34 15.61
N LYS A 330 -15.03 9.39 16.12
CA LYS A 330 -16.37 9.63 16.67
C LYS A 330 -16.33 10.30 18.03
N GLU A 331 -15.57 9.74 18.96
CA GLU A 331 -15.52 10.20 20.34
C GLU A 331 -15.02 11.63 20.47
N ARG A 332 -14.06 12.02 19.62
CA ARG A 332 -13.52 13.39 19.55
C ARG A 332 -14.24 14.28 18.54
N ASN A 333 -15.21 13.75 17.81
CA ASN A 333 -15.96 14.45 16.76
C ASN A 333 -15.03 15.23 15.81
N LEU A 334 -14.05 14.51 15.25
CA LEU A 334 -12.95 15.14 14.50
C LEU A 334 -13.44 15.88 13.25
N VAL A 335 -14.56 15.47 12.65
CA VAL A 335 -15.15 16.18 11.52
C VAL A 335 -15.60 17.59 11.92
N GLU A 336 -16.26 17.72 13.07
CA GLU A 336 -16.66 19.03 13.59
C GLU A 336 -15.44 19.87 13.99
N GLN A 337 -14.43 19.27 14.62
CA GLN A 337 -13.17 19.94 14.91
C GLN A 337 -12.53 20.50 13.64
N VAL A 338 -12.40 19.69 12.59
CA VAL A 338 -11.89 20.10 11.28
C VAL A 338 -12.73 21.24 10.71
N ASN A 339 -14.05 21.13 10.72
CA ASN A 339 -14.94 22.18 10.21
C ASN A 339 -14.78 23.51 10.97
N ASN A 340 -14.55 23.46 12.27
CA ASN A 340 -14.35 24.65 13.11
C ASN A 340 -12.99 25.31 12.87
N ILE A 341 -11.92 24.53 12.64
CA ILE A 341 -10.57 25.06 12.43
C ILE A 341 -10.30 25.47 10.98
N SER A 342 -11.00 24.85 10.02
CA SER A 342 -10.78 25.03 8.58
C SER A 342 -10.86 26.49 8.11
N PRO A 343 -11.85 27.32 8.53
CA PRO A 343 -11.90 28.73 8.12
C PRO A 343 -10.64 29.50 8.52
N ARG A 344 -10.15 29.31 9.76
CA ARG A 344 -8.92 29.98 10.23
C ARG A 344 -7.71 29.60 9.37
N PHE A 345 -7.56 28.32 9.07
CA PHE A 345 -6.48 27.81 8.23
C PHE A 345 -6.57 28.32 6.78
N GLN A 346 -7.76 28.20 6.18
CA GLN A 346 -8.00 28.60 4.79
C GLN A 346 -7.86 30.12 4.61
N ASP A 347 -8.55 30.92 5.42
CA ASP A 347 -8.57 32.37 5.29
C ASP A 347 -7.22 32.98 5.66
N GLY A 348 -6.58 32.44 6.71
CA GLY A 348 -5.25 32.89 7.16
C GLY A 348 -4.17 32.70 6.09
N LEU A 349 -4.18 31.58 5.36
CA LEU A 349 -3.24 31.36 4.26
C LEU A 349 -3.65 32.11 2.99
N LYS A 350 -4.96 32.16 2.67
CA LYS A 350 -5.47 32.91 1.51
C LYS A 350 -5.28 34.42 1.63
N ALA A 351 -5.07 34.96 2.83
CA ALA A 351 -4.69 36.34 3.04
C ALA A 351 -3.40 36.74 2.28
N PHE A 352 -2.52 35.78 1.98
CA PHE A 352 -1.30 36.01 1.20
C PHE A 352 -1.52 36.03 -0.32
N SER A 353 -2.73 35.78 -0.83
CA SER A 353 -3.04 35.70 -2.28
C SER A 353 -2.75 37.00 -3.05
N ASN A 354 -2.52 38.11 -2.36
CA ASN A 354 -2.12 39.37 -2.96
C ASN A 354 -0.62 39.48 -3.28
N SER A 355 0.19 38.53 -2.83
CA SER A 355 1.62 38.47 -3.18
C SER A 355 1.83 38.44 -4.70
N PRO A 356 2.82 39.19 -5.23
CA PRO A 356 3.09 39.25 -6.67
C PRO A 356 3.67 37.95 -7.26
N ILE A 357 4.12 37.03 -6.40
CA ILE A 357 4.72 35.74 -6.81
C ILE A 357 3.76 34.56 -6.64
N ILE A 358 2.55 34.81 -6.13
CA ILE A 358 1.51 33.79 -5.94
C ILE A 358 0.52 33.89 -7.10
N GLY A 359 0.38 32.80 -7.85
CA GLY A 359 -0.66 32.64 -8.85
C GLY A 359 -2.01 32.40 -8.20
N GLU A 360 -2.07 31.37 -7.35
CA GLU A 360 -3.30 30.96 -6.67
C GLU A 360 -3.00 30.29 -5.32
N ILE A 361 -3.91 30.49 -4.35
CA ILE A 361 -4.01 29.68 -3.14
C ILE A 361 -5.40 29.03 -3.14
N ARG A 362 -5.43 27.69 -3.27
CA ARG A 362 -6.67 26.90 -3.40
C ARG A 362 -6.69 25.76 -2.40
N GLY A 363 -7.88 25.39 -1.93
CA GLY A 363 -8.01 24.36 -0.90
C GLY A 363 -9.41 24.23 -0.34
N THR A 364 -9.60 23.17 0.45
CA THR A 364 -10.82 22.88 1.19
C THR A 364 -10.47 22.16 2.49
N GLY A 365 -11.24 22.41 3.56
CA GLY A 365 -10.96 21.85 4.87
C GLY A 365 -9.55 22.19 5.36
N LEU A 366 -8.80 21.18 5.79
CA LEU A 366 -7.38 21.30 6.14
C LEU A 366 -6.44 20.92 4.99
N VAL A 367 -6.89 20.92 3.73
CA VAL A 367 -6.02 20.69 2.57
C VAL A 367 -5.88 21.99 1.78
N LEU A 368 -4.64 22.39 1.47
CA LEU A 368 -4.37 23.62 0.74
C LEU A 368 -3.14 23.49 -0.16
N GLY A 369 -3.22 24.10 -1.34
CA GLY A 369 -2.15 24.23 -2.31
C GLY A 369 -1.90 25.69 -2.67
N THR A 370 -0.63 26.05 -2.74
CA THR A 370 -0.14 27.34 -3.24
C THR A 370 0.63 27.09 -4.52
N GLU A 371 0.31 27.87 -5.55
CA GLU A 371 1.01 27.87 -6.82
C GLU A 371 1.78 29.19 -7.00
N PHE A 372 3.07 29.09 -7.26
CA PHE A 372 3.93 30.25 -7.54
C PHE A 372 4.00 30.51 -9.04
N THR A 373 3.69 31.73 -9.46
CA THR A 373 3.79 32.17 -10.86
C THR A 373 4.25 33.61 -10.94
N ASP A 374 4.78 34.00 -12.12
CA ASP A 374 5.12 35.40 -12.34
C ASP A 374 3.88 36.23 -12.70
N ASN A 375 3.68 37.33 -11.96
CA ASN A 375 2.63 38.31 -12.20
C ASN A 375 1.21 37.70 -12.19
N LYS A 376 0.97 36.74 -11.29
CA LYS A 376 -0.30 36.02 -11.13
C LYS A 376 -0.83 35.32 -12.39
N SER A 377 0.01 35.14 -13.41
CA SER A 377 -0.42 34.51 -14.66
C SER A 377 -0.20 33.00 -14.57
N PRO A 378 -1.25 32.17 -14.73
CA PRO A 378 -1.08 30.71 -14.79
C PRO A 378 -0.28 30.27 -16.02
N ASN A 379 -0.09 31.17 -16.99
CA ASN A 379 0.65 30.90 -18.23
C ASN A 379 2.10 31.40 -18.18
N ASN A 380 2.51 32.08 -17.10
CA ASN A 380 3.89 32.57 -16.92
C ASN A 380 4.52 31.92 -15.68
N PRO A 381 4.87 30.62 -15.74
CA PRO A 381 5.61 29.99 -14.65
C PRO A 381 6.98 30.65 -14.48
N PHE A 382 7.54 30.57 -13.27
CA PHE A 382 8.92 31.01 -13.08
C PHE A 382 9.88 30.10 -13.86
N PRO A 383 11.03 30.64 -14.32
CA PRO A 383 12.05 29.81 -14.95
C PRO A 383 12.47 28.69 -13.99
N PRO A 384 12.36 27.41 -14.39
CA PRO A 384 12.55 26.29 -13.48
C PRO A 384 13.93 26.28 -12.79
N GLU A 385 14.95 26.84 -13.45
CA GLU A 385 16.31 26.99 -12.93
C GLU A 385 16.44 27.95 -11.75
N TRP A 386 15.44 28.79 -11.47
CA TRP A 386 15.44 29.68 -10.31
C TRP A 386 15.39 28.91 -8.98
N GLY A 387 14.93 27.65 -9.03
CA GLY A 387 15.03 26.71 -7.92
C GLY A 387 16.42 26.12 -7.67
N LYS A 388 17.40 26.33 -8.55
CA LYS A 388 18.75 25.70 -8.46
C LYS A 388 19.55 26.11 -7.22
N PHE A 389 18.99 26.91 -6.31
CA PHE A 389 19.64 27.35 -5.09
C PHE A 389 19.99 26.22 -4.10
N LEU A 390 19.48 25.00 -4.28
CA LEU A 390 20.00 23.86 -3.52
C LEU A 390 21.44 23.48 -3.92
N LEU A 391 21.99 23.99 -5.03
CA LEU A 391 23.38 23.69 -5.40
C LEU A 391 24.41 24.26 -4.40
N PRO A 392 24.42 25.55 -4.00
CA PRO A 392 25.47 26.07 -3.11
C PRO A 392 25.41 25.58 -1.66
N PHE A 393 24.23 25.24 -1.11
CA PHE A 393 24.12 24.62 0.22
C PHE A 393 24.73 23.19 0.24
N TYR A 394 24.89 22.57 -0.94
CA TYR A 394 25.52 21.26 -1.12
C TYR A 394 26.92 21.30 -1.77
N LEU A 395 27.32 22.40 -2.45
CA LEU A 395 28.49 22.43 -3.34
C LEU A 395 29.74 23.15 -2.81
N GLU A 396 29.78 23.66 -1.58
CA GLU A 396 31.05 24.19 -1.05
C GLU A 396 32.17 23.12 -0.91
N GLN A 397 31.91 21.85 -1.23
CA GLN A 397 32.91 20.77 -1.11
C GLN A 397 33.43 20.08 -2.37
N PHE A 398 32.92 20.28 -3.61
CA PHE A 398 33.40 19.44 -4.73
C PHE A 398 33.62 20.09 -6.10
N ALA A 399 34.80 19.77 -6.65
CA ALA A 399 35.24 20.01 -8.00
C ALA A 399 34.79 18.87 -8.93
N SER A 400 33.78 19.11 -9.77
CA SER A 400 33.71 18.65 -11.17
C SER A 400 32.37 19.05 -11.79
N LYS A 401 32.44 19.98 -12.76
CA LYS A 401 31.29 20.65 -13.40
C LYS A 401 30.55 19.83 -14.47
N VAL A 402 30.90 18.56 -14.70
CA VAL A 402 30.69 17.94 -16.04
C VAL A 402 29.46 17.02 -16.14
N VAL A 403 28.86 16.53 -15.06
CA VAL A 403 27.85 15.44 -15.15
C VAL A 403 26.40 15.88 -14.83
N LEU A 404 26.18 17.09 -14.31
CA LEU A 404 24.88 17.51 -13.73
C LEU A 404 23.89 18.15 -14.72
N THR A 405 24.20 18.25 -16.01
CA THR A 405 23.44 19.14 -16.91
C THR A 405 22.09 18.59 -17.42
N ASN A 406 21.82 17.28 -17.38
CA ASN A 406 20.73 16.72 -18.21
C ASN A 406 19.64 15.87 -17.51
N PHE A 407 19.59 15.73 -16.17
CA PHE A 407 18.63 14.80 -15.54
C PHE A 407 17.86 15.30 -14.30
N GLN A 408 17.79 16.60 -14.06
CA GLN A 408 16.92 17.15 -13.03
C GLN A 408 15.78 17.96 -13.66
N LYS A 409 14.55 17.47 -13.51
CA LYS A 409 13.35 18.34 -13.51
C LYS A 409 13.67 19.49 -12.56
N PHE A 410 13.85 20.66 -13.13
CA PHE A 410 14.40 21.81 -12.44
C PHE A 410 13.49 22.22 -11.26
N PRO A 411 14.06 22.48 -10.07
CA PRO A 411 13.32 22.52 -8.81
C PRO A 411 12.28 23.66 -8.62
N GLY A 412 12.26 24.69 -9.48
CA GLY A 412 11.32 25.82 -9.35
C GLY A 412 11.53 26.68 -8.09
N ILE A 413 10.93 27.86 -8.05
CA ILE A 413 10.97 28.75 -6.88
C ILE A 413 10.29 28.13 -5.65
N GLY A 414 9.34 27.22 -5.84
CA GLY A 414 8.68 26.50 -4.75
C GLY A 414 9.66 25.70 -3.87
N SER A 415 10.78 25.22 -4.43
CA SER A 415 11.84 24.56 -3.64
C SER A 415 12.56 25.50 -2.68
N TYR A 416 12.73 26.77 -3.06
CA TYR A 416 13.30 27.79 -2.16
C TYR A 416 12.33 28.10 -1.01
N PHE A 417 11.03 28.26 -1.32
CA PHE A 417 9.99 28.43 -0.30
C PHE A 417 9.98 27.27 0.70
N GLY A 418 9.99 26.03 0.21
CA GLY A 418 10.02 24.84 1.07
C GLY A 418 11.27 24.78 1.95
N ALA A 419 12.44 25.16 1.43
CA ALA A 419 13.67 25.24 2.22
C ALA A 419 13.57 26.30 3.34
N GLU A 420 12.99 27.46 3.06
CA GLU A 420 12.75 28.48 4.09
C GLU A 420 11.70 28.03 5.12
N CYS A 421 10.67 27.27 4.74
CA CYS A 421 9.77 26.63 5.71
C CYS A 421 10.53 25.69 6.65
N VAL A 422 11.37 24.79 6.12
CA VAL A 422 12.15 23.82 6.91
C VAL A 422 13.14 24.53 7.84
N LYS A 423 13.79 25.59 7.35
CA LYS A 423 14.67 26.44 8.15
C LYS A 423 13.92 27.07 9.32
N ASN A 424 12.69 27.52 9.11
CA ASN A 424 11.80 28.08 10.13
C ASN A 424 11.04 27.01 10.95
N GLY A 425 11.31 25.72 10.75
CA GLY A 425 10.75 24.62 11.55
C GLY A 425 9.40 24.11 11.08
N MET A 426 9.09 24.13 9.78
CA MET A 426 7.85 23.59 9.22
C MET A 426 8.10 22.73 7.99
N PHE A 427 7.45 21.57 7.89
CA PHE A 427 7.46 20.74 6.68
C PHE A 427 6.28 21.06 5.78
N VAL A 428 6.56 21.20 4.48
CA VAL A 428 5.57 21.36 3.41
C VAL A 428 5.97 20.49 2.22
N ARG A 429 5.00 20.11 1.39
CA ARG A 429 5.28 19.30 0.20
C ARG A 429 5.53 20.23 -0.98
N VAL A 430 6.72 20.15 -1.56
CA VAL A 430 7.07 20.89 -2.78
C VAL A 430 7.00 19.96 -3.99
N SER A 431 6.42 20.48 -5.09
CA SER A 431 6.44 19.86 -6.41
C SER A 431 6.62 20.95 -7.47
N GLY A 432 7.88 21.27 -7.78
CA GLY A 432 8.22 22.42 -8.62
C GLY A 432 7.77 23.72 -7.95
N ASP A 433 6.90 24.47 -8.62
CA ASP A 433 6.32 25.73 -8.12
C ASP A 433 4.99 25.54 -7.38
N ASN A 434 4.61 24.30 -7.09
CA ASN A 434 3.44 24.01 -6.27
C ASN A 434 3.89 23.57 -4.89
N VAL A 435 3.29 24.17 -3.87
CA VAL A 435 3.47 23.78 -2.47
C VAL A 435 2.14 23.34 -1.91
N ALA A 436 2.12 22.25 -1.17
CA ALA A 436 0.90 21.71 -0.59
C ALA A 436 1.05 21.41 0.90
N MET A 437 -0.06 21.54 1.62
CA MET A 437 -0.19 21.36 3.06
C MET A 437 -1.47 20.58 3.38
N ALA A 438 -1.35 19.69 4.36
CA ALA A 438 -2.42 18.93 4.98
C ALA A 438 -2.05 18.57 6.43
N PRO A 439 -2.14 19.51 7.38
CA PRO A 439 -1.83 19.24 8.78
C PRO A 439 -2.78 18.16 9.38
N PRO A 440 -2.38 17.54 10.51
CA PRO A 440 -3.24 16.62 11.25
C PRO A 440 -4.59 17.24 11.66
N PHE A 441 -5.62 16.41 11.79
CA PHE A 441 -6.97 16.87 12.17
C PHE A 441 -7.05 17.35 13.62
N ILE A 442 -6.08 16.94 14.44
CA ILE A 442 -5.96 17.34 15.84
C ILE A 442 -5.31 18.72 16.00
N ILE A 443 -4.93 19.40 14.91
CA ILE A 443 -4.23 20.69 14.97
C ILE A 443 -5.05 21.74 15.73
N SER A 444 -4.38 22.49 16.59
CA SER A 444 -4.95 23.55 17.42
C SER A 444 -4.97 24.91 16.69
N PRO A 445 -5.82 25.86 17.12
CA PRO A 445 -5.79 27.24 16.62
C PRO A 445 -4.42 27.90 16.69
N GLU A 446 -3.66 27.65 17.75
CA GLU A 446 -2.33 28.22 17.97
C GLU A 446 -1.30 27.63 17.01
N GLU A 447 -1.38 26.32 16.72
CA GLU A 447 -0.55 25.66 15.71
C GLU A 447 -0.89 26.15 14.30
N VAL A 448 -2.16 26.43 14.00
CA VAL A 448 -2.56 27.06 12.73
C VAL A 448 -1.97 28.47 12.60
N ASP A 449 -1.97 29.26 13.66
CA ASP A 449 -1.32 30.57 13.67
C ASP A 449 0.19 30.45 13.45
N GLU A 450 0.81 29.42 14.01
CA GLU A 450 2.21 29.10 13.78
C GLU A 450 2.49 28.77 12.30
N ILE A 451 1.63 27.97 11.65
CA ILE A 451 1.70 27.72 10.20
C ILE A 451 1.65 29.04 9.43
N ILE A 452 0.64 29.87 9.69
CA ILE A 452 0.44 31.16 8.98
C ILE A 452 1.67 32.06 9.17
N ARG A 453 2.23 32.12 10.38
CA ARG A 453 3.43 32.89 10.70
C ARG A 453 4.65 32.39 9.95
N ILE A 454 4.91 31.08 9.92
CA ILE A 454 6.06 30.49 9.22
C ILE A 454 5.90 30.66 7.71
N TYR A 455 4.70 30.42 7.19
CA TYR A 455 4.35 30.63 5.79
C TYR A 455 4.64 32.07 5.35
N GLY A 456 4.18 33.07 6.10
CA GLY A 456 4.43 34.48 5.79
C GLY A 456 5.91 34.85 5.80
N LYS A 457 6.70 34.32 6.74
CA LYS A 457 8.16 34.50 6.77
C LYS A 457 8.84 33.89 5.54
N ALA A 458 8.51 32.65 5.22
CA ALA A 458 9.07 31.97 4.04
C ALA A 458 8.67 32.69 2.75
N LEU A 459 7.42 33.13 2.63
CA LEU A 459 6.92 33.86 1.47
C LEU A 459 7.70 35.16 1.25
N LYS A 460 7.91 35.95 2.31
CA LYS A 460 8.66 37.21 2.23
C LYS A 460 10.09 36.97 1.74
N SER A 461 10.78 35.97 2.28
CA SER A 461 12.12 35.60 1.81
C SER A 461 12.11 35.15 0.35
N THR A 462 11.09 34.40 -0.08
CA THR A 462 10.93 34.00 -1.49
C THR A 462 10.67 35.20 -2.41
N GLU A 463 9.88 36.19 -2.00
CA GLU A 463 9.66 37.43 -2.76
C GLU A 463 10.96 38.22 -2.94
N GLU A 464 11.74 38.38 -1.88
CA GLU A 464 13.06 39.03 -1.93
C GLU A 464 13.99 38.30 -2.90
N ARG A 465 13.98 36.96 -2.86
CA ARG A 465 14.77 36.14 -3.77
C ARG A 465 14.34 36.29 -5.23
N VAL A 466 13.04 36.29 -5.50
CA VAL A 466 12.51 36.51 -6.86
C VAL A 466 12.93 37.88 -7.39
N LYS A 467 12.87 38.93 -6.57
CA LYS A 467 13.32 40.28 -6.94
C LYS A 467 14.82 40.29 -7.30
N GLU A 468 15.65 39.64 -6.49
CA GLU A 468 17.08 39.50 -6.75
C GLU A 468 17.34 38.78 -8.08
N LEU A 469 16.66 37.66 -8.34
CA LEU A 469 16.83 36.89 -9.59
C LEU A 469 16.39 37.67 -10.82
N LYS A 470 15.28 38.43 -10.74
CA LYS A 470 14.84 39.33 -11.81
C LYS A 470 15.88 40.42 -12.12
N SER A 471 16.46 41.02 -11.08
CA SER A 471 17.49 42.07 -11.26
C SER A 471 18.78 41.57 -11.92
N LYS A 472 19.06 40.25 -11.87
CA LYS A 472 20.23 39.63 -12.51
C LYS A 472 20.00 39.25 -13.98
N GLN A 473 18.76 39.29 -14.44
CA GLN A 473 18.39 39.07 -15.85
C GLN A 473 18.27 40.37 -16.64
N THR A 474 18.24 41.51 -15.94
CA THR A 474 18.24 42.86 -16.54
C THR A 474 19.67 43.38 -16.62
#